data_AF-A0A8T7GTT6-F1
#
_entry.id   AF-A0A8T7GTT6-F1
#
_cell.length_a   1.000
_cell.length_b   1.000
_cell.length_c   1.000
_cell.angle_alpha   90.00
_cell.angle_beta   90.00
_cell.angle_gamma   90.00
#
_symmetry.space_group_name_H-M   'P 1'
#
loop_
_entity.id
_entity.type
_entity.pdbx_description
1 polymer ?
#
loop_
_entity_poly.entity_id
_entity_poly.type
_entity_poly.pdbx_seq_one_letter_code
_entity_poly.pdbx_strand_id
1 'polypeptide(L)'
;MTSLHRLARMMAMLTTALARVRRLEKHCHEKQCEYLKNLELQLERLKIRLETYAFLGAKIPSMLRDVKETLIDARNLLREVDDPMVASILIELGNEAERLLTELSL
;
A
#
# COMPACT_ATOMS: atom_id res chain seq x y z
N MET A 1 16.08 12.07 12.47
CA MET A 1 16.04 11.76 11.01
C MET A 1 15.02 10.64 10.69
N THR A 2 13.87 10.57 11.37
CA THR A 2 13.19 9.28 11.63
C THR A 2 11.90 9.01 10.84
N SER A 3 11.05 10.01 10.57
CA SER A 3 9.72 9.79 9.94
C SER A 3 9.68 10.09 8.43
N LEU A 4 10.42 11.10 7.95
CA LEU A 4 10.42 11.49 6.53
C LEU A 4 11.10 10.44 5.61
N HIS A 5 12.21 9.85 6.07
CA HIS A 5 12.92 8.79 5.34
C HIS A 5 12.09 7.50 5.25
N ARG A 6 11.30 7.19 6.28
CA ARG A 6 10.39 6.03 6.31
C ARG A 6 9.18 6.24 5.40
N LEU A 7 8.60 7.44 5.40
CA LEU A 7 7.59 7.83 4.41
C LEU A 7 8.11 7.68 2.98
N ALA A 8 9.34 8.13 2.71
CA ALA A 8 9.96 7.95 1.40
C ALA A 8 10.15 6.46 1.04
N ARG A 9 10.52 5.61 2.00
CA ARG A 9 10.62 4.15 1.80
C ARG A 9 9.27 3.51 1.52
N MET A 10 8.21 3.87 2.26
CA MET A 10 6.84 3.40 1.97
C MET A 10 6.39 3.81 0.58
N MET A 11 6.66 5.05 0.17
CA MET A 11 6.36 5.55 -1.18
C MET A 11 7.09 4.75 -2.27
N ALA A 12 8.36 4.39 -2.05
CA ALA A 12 9.13 3.56 -2.96
C ALA A 12 8.59 2.12 -3.06
N MET A 13 8.24 1.50 -1.93
CA MET A 13 7.64 0.16 -1.89
C MET A 13 6.26 0.15 -2.56
N LEU A 14 5.44 1.18 -2.34
CA LEU A 14 4.10 1.31 -2.91
C LEU A 14 4.15 1.50 -4.43
N THR A 15 5.10 2.31 -4.90
CA THR A 15 5.35 2.49 -6.33
C THR A 15 5.78 1.17 -7.00
N THR A 16 6.60 0.38 -6.32
CA THR A 16 7.03 -0.93 -6.79
C THR A 16 5.87 -1.94 -6.82
N ALA A 17 5.02 -1.94 -5.80
CA ALA A 17 3.80 -2.76 -5.75
C ALA A 17 2.87 -2.42 -6.92
N LEU A 18 2.57 -1.14 -7.13
CA LEU A 18 1.73 -0.65 -8.22
C LEU A 18 2.25 -1.06 -9.60
N ALA A 19 3.55 -0.86 -9.86
CA ALA A 19 4.15 -1.23 -11.13
C ALA A 19 4.04 -2.74 -11.40
N ARG A 20 4.10 -3.58 -10.36
CA ARG A 20 3.93 -5.03 -10.46
C ARG A 20 2.48 -5.44 -10.65
N VAL A 21 1.55 -4.88 -9.87
CA VAL A 21 0.11 -5.13 -10.03
C VAL A 21 -0.33 -4.77 -11.45
N ARG A 22 0.06 -3.61 -11.98
CA ARG A 22 -0.17 -3.22 -13.40
C ARG A 22 0.40 -4.20 -14.41
N ARG A 23 1.57 -4.78 -14.12
CA ARG A 23 2.17 -5.79 -14.99
C ARG A 23 1.37 -7.09 -14.94
N LEU A 24 0.94 -7.55 -13.76
CA LEU A 24 0.09 -8.73 -13.61
C LEU A 24 -1.27 -8.54 -14.27
N GLU A 25 -1.86 -7.36 -14.13
CA GLU A 25 -3.13 -6.99 -14.74
C GLU A 25 -3.08 -7.11 -16.28
N LYS A 26 -1.95 -6.80 -16.91
CA LYS A 26 -1.76 -6.96 -18.36
C LYS A 26 -1.71 -8.41 -18.83
N HIS A 27 -1.48 -9.36 -17.92
CA HIS A 27 -1.27 -10.79 -18.24
C HIS A 27 -2.29 -11.71 -17.55
N CYS A 28 -3.26 -11.17 -16.82
CA CYS A 28 -4.30 -11.97 -16.18
C CYS A 28 -5.43 -12.30 -17.15
N HIS A 29 -6.21 -13.33 -16.80
CA HIS A 29 -7.45 -13.69 -17.47
C HIS A 29 -8.60 -13.70 -16.45
N GLU A 30 -9.79 -13.30 -16.90
CA GLU A 30 -11.05 -13.41 -16.15
C GLU A 30 -11.03 -12.79 -14.74
N LYS A 31 -11.61 -13.44 -13.73
CA LYS A 31 -11.85 -12.90 -12.37
C LYS A 31 -10.59 -12.38 -11.67
N GLN A 32 -9.41 -12.94 -11.97
CA GLN A 32 -8.14 -12.48 -11.40
C GLN A 32 -7.82 -11.03 -11.82
N CYS A 33 -8.23 -10.61 -13.02
CA CYS A 33 -8.07 -9.22 -13.46
C CYS A 33 -8.94 -8.24 -12.68
N GLU A 34 -10.14 -8.63 -12.28
CA GLU A 34 -11.03 -7.75 -11.53
C GLU A 34 -10.47 -7.47 -10.13
N TYR A 35 -9.89 -8.49 -9.50
CA TYR A 35 -9.18 -8.33 -8.23
C TYR A 35 -7.92 -7.48 -8.37
N LEU A 36 -7.12 -7.69 -9.42
CA LEU A 36 -5.92 -6.90 -9.69
C LEU A 36 -6.24 -5.42 -9.96
N LYS A 37 -7.31 -5.13 -10.71
CA LYS A 37 -7.81 -3.76 -10.93
C LYS A 37 -8.26 -3.08 -9.65
N ASN A 38 -9.02 -3.79 -8.81
CA ASN A 38 -9.46 -3.26 -7.53
C ASN A 38 -8.26 -3.00 -6.61
N LEU A 39 -7.30 -3.92 -6.58
CA LEU A 39 -6.06 -3.77 -5.84
C LEU A 39 -5.23 -2.58 -6.33
N GLU A 40 -5.08 -2.42 -7.64
CA GLU A 40 -4.38 -1.26 -8.22
C GLU A 40 -5.03 0.05 -7.77
N LEU A 41 -6.36 0.16 -7.90
CA LEU A 41 -7.11 1.35 -7.51
C LEU A 41 -6.92 1.68 -6.01
N GLN A 42 -6.91 0.64 -5.15
CA GLN A 42 -6.65 0.81 -3.73
C GLN A 42 -5.23 1.33 -3.46
N LEU A 43 -4.22 0.76 -4.11
CA LEU A 43 -2.83 1.19 -3.96
C LEU A 43 -2.58 2.60 -4.54
N GLU A 44 -3.25 2.98 -5.62
CA GLU A 44 -3.17 4.35 -6.16
C GLU A 44 -3.78 5.37 -5.21
N ARG A 45 -4.96 5.08 -4.66
CA ARG A 45 -5.60 5.94 -3.65
C ARG A 45 -4.72 6.09 -2.41
N LEU A 46 -4.08 5.00 -2.01
CA LEU A 46 -3.15 4.99 -0.89
C LEU A 46 -1.94 5.90 -1.16
N LYS A 47 -1.40 5.85 -2.38
CA LYS A 47 -0.27 6.67 -2.82
C LYS A 47 -0.61 8.15 -2.81
N ILE A 48 -1.72 8.53 -3.43
CA ILE A 48 -2.20 9.93 -3.49
C ILE A 48 -2.42 10.47 -2.07
N ARG A 49 -3.00 9.66 -1.18
CA ARG A 49 -3.19 10.03 0.23
C ARG A 49 -1.83 10.29 0.89
N LEU A 50 -0.90 9.34 0.85
CA LEU A 50 0.45 9.50 1.44
C LEU A 50 1.17 10.75 0.92
N GLU A 51 1.09 11.05 -0.39
CA GLU A 51 1.65 12.26 -0.99
C GLU A 51 0.99 13.54 -0.44
N THR A 52 -0.34 13.54 -0.37
CA THR A 52 -1.12 14.68 0.14
C THR A 52 -0.81 14.97 1.61
N TYR A 53 -0.66 13.93 2.44
CA TYR A 53 -0.38 14.10 3.86
C TYR A 53 1.09 14.45 4.14
N ALA A 54 2.03 13.94 3.35
CA ALA A 54 3.42 14.39 3.39
C ALA A 54 3.52 15.89 3.06
N PHE A 55 2.64 16.39 2.19
CA PHE A 55 2.58 17.79 1.80
C PHE A 55 1.84 18.68 2.82
N LEU A 56 0.71 18.22 3.38
CA LEU A 56 -0.17 19.05 4.23
C LEU A 56 0.16 19.04 5.73
N GLY A 57 1.04 18.14 6.21
CA GLY A 57 1.48 18.10 7.60
C GLY A 57 0.40 17.85 8.66
N ALA A 58 -0.84 17.55 8.25
CA ALA A 58 -1.99 17.47 9.14
C ALA A 58 -2.58 16.05 9.19
N LYS A 59 -2.71 15.51 10.42
CA LYS A 59 -3.44 14.27 10.78
C LYS A 59 -2.84 12.93 10.28
N ILE A 60 -1.53 12.77 10.49
CA ILE A 60 -0.79 11.53 10.20
C ILE A 60 -1.42 10.27 10.85
N PRO A 61 -1.95 10.29 12.10
CA PRO A 61 -2.51 9.09 12.73
C PRO A 61 -3.84 8.58 12.15
N SER A 62 -4.71 9.44 11.61
CA SER A 62 -5.94 8.99 10.93
C SER A 62 -5.63 8.41 9.56
N MET A 63 -4.72 9.05 8.80
CA MET A 63 -4.24 8.53 7.52
C MET A 63 -3.67 7.13 7.68
N LEU A 64 -2.81 6.92 8.67
CA LEU A 64 -2.14 5.63 8.83
C LEU A 64 -3.09 4.50 9.25
N ARG A 65 -4.21 4.83 9.91
CA ARG A 65 -5.30 3.86 10.14
C ARG A 65 -5.96 3.43 8.84
N ASP A 66 -6.35 4.38 8.00
CA ASP A 66 -6.92 4.10 6.67
C ASP A 66 -5.95 3.29 5.79
N VAL A 67 -4.65 3.61 5.87
CA VAL A 67 -3.57 2.87 5.21
C VAL A 67 -3.54 1.42 5.67
N LYS A 68 -3.61 1.18 6.99
CA LYS A 68 -3.62 -0.16 7.58
C LYS A 68 -4.84 -0.96 7.13
N GLU A 69 -6.03 -0.36 7.14
CA GLU A 69 -7.27 -1.00 6.67
C GLU A 69 -7.18 -1.39 5.18
N THR A 70 -6.74 -0.45 4.34
CA THR A 70 -6.58 -0.68 2.89
C THR A 70 -5.58 -1.82 2.62
N LEU A 71 -4.50 -1.91 3.39
CA LEU A 71 -3.50 -2.97 3.23
C LEU A 71 -4.00 -4.34 3.71
N ILE A 72 -4.86 -4.38 4.72
CA ILE A 72 -5.52 -5.63 5.16
C ILE A 72 -6.45 -6.14 4.07
N ASP A 73 -7.27 -5.27 3.48
CA ASP A 73 -8.17 -5.62 2.38
C ASP A 73 -7.41 -6.08 1.14
N ALA A 74 -6.37 -5.34 0.76
CA ALA A 74 -5.47 -5.68 -0.34
C ALA A 74 -4.78 -7.04 -0.14
N ARG A 75 -4.39 -7.37 1.09
CA ARG A 75 -3.81 -8.68 1.44
C ARG A 75 -4.85 -9.81 1.33
N ASN A 76 -6.11 -9.56 1.70
CA ASN A 76 -7.17 -10.55 1.55
C ASN A 76 -7.46 -10.82 0.06
N LEU A 77 -7.46 -9.79 -0.78
CA LEU A 77 -7.59 -9.90 -2.24
C LEU A 77 -6.40 -10.65 -2.88
N LEU A 78 -5.18 -10.45 -2.37
CA LEU A 78 -3.99 -11.18 -2.85
C LEU A 78 -3.98 -12.66 -2.53
N ARG A 79 -4.72 -13.13 -1.52
CA ARG A 79 -4.87 -14.60 -1.32
C ARG A 79 -5.55 -15.27 -2.52
N GLU A 80 -6.25 -14.51 -3.35
CA GLU A 80 -6.91 -15.00 -4.57
C GLU A 80 -6.06 -14.81 -5.83
N VAL A 81 -4.95 -14.08 -5.74
CA VAL A 81 -4.02 -13.78 -6.83
C VAL A 81 -2.69 -14.42 -6.44
N ASP A 82 -2.40 -15.60 -6.96
CA ASP A 82 -1.28 -16.50 -6.60
C ASP A 82 0.13 -15.93 -6.92
N ASP A 83 0.42 -14.67 -6.54
CA ASP A 83 1.68 -13.95 -6.72
C ASP A 83 2.36 -13.69 -5.35
N PRO A 84 3.35 -14.52 -4.97
CA PRO A 84 4.03 -14.40 -3.67
C PRO A 84 4.86 -13.12 -3.52
N MET A 85 5.20 -12.46 -4.63
CA MET A 85 6.05 -11.27 -4.61
C MET A 85 5.26 -9.99 -4.34
N VAL A 86 4.05 -9.84 -4.90
CA VAL A 86 3.14 -8.74 -4.55
C VAL A 86 2.66 -8.89 -3.11
N ALA A 87 2.37 -10.13 -2.68
CA ALA A 87 2.03 -10.44 -1.29
C ALA A 87 3.13 -10.00 -0.31
N SER A 88 4.40 -10.31 -0.62
CA SER A 88 5.55 -9.90 0.19
C SER A 88 5.64 -8.37 0.33
N ILE A 89 5.49 -7.62 -0.77
CA ILE A 89 5.55 -6.15 -0.73
C ILE A 89 4.41 -5.57 0.12
N LEU A 90 3.18 -6.08 -0.01
CA LEU A 90 2.06 -5.56 0.78
C LEU A 90 2.21 -5.84 2.27
N ILE A 91 2.76 -7.01 2.63
CA ILE A 91 3.09 -7.33 4.02
C ILE A 91 4.15 -6.36 4.55
N GLU A 92 5.21 -6.11 3.79
CA GLU A 92 6.25 -5.14 4.15
C GLU A 92 5.68 -3.73 4.33
N LEU A 93 4.77 -3.32 3.44
CA LEU A 93 4.08 -2.02 3.52
C LEU A 93 3.19 -1.93 4.76
N GLY A 94 2.45 -3.00 5.09
CA GLY A 94 1.60 -3.06 6.27
C GLY A 94 2.40 -2.95 7.57
N ASN A 95 3.52 -3.66 7.64
CA ASN A 95 4.43 -3.61 8.79
C ASN A 95 5.07 -2.22 8.95
N GLU A 96 5.46 -1.57 7.85
CA GLU A 96 6.04 -0.22 7.90
C GLU A 96 4.98 0.83 8.31
N ALA A 97 3.73 0.68 7.86
CA ALA A 97 2.61 1.51 8.30
C ALA A 97 2.33 1.37 9.81
N GLU A 98 2.36 0.14 10.33
CA GLU A 98 2.15 -0.15 11.75
C GLU A 98 3.27 0.43 12.64
N ARG A 99 4.51 0.37 12.18
CA ARG A 99 5.63 1.02 12.89
C ARG A 99 5.48 2.54 12.93
N LEU A 100 5.11 3.16 11.80
CA LEU A 100 4.88 4.60 11.75
C LEU A 100 3.69 5.02 12.63
N LEU A 101 2.62 4.21 12.70
CA LEU A 101 1.52 4.44 13.65
C LEU A 101 2.03 4.48 15.08
N THR A 102 2.81 3.48 15.46
CA THR A 102 3.34 3.35 16.82
C THR A 102 4.24 4.53 17.18
N GLU A 103 5.11 4.96 16.25
CA GLU A 103 6.03 6.09 16.46
C GLU A 103 5.36 7.46 16.55
N LEU A 104 4.17 7.63 15.97
CA LEU A 104 3.41 8.89 16.00
C LEU A 104 2.33 8.91 17.09
N SER A 105 2.11 7.77 17.75
CA SER A 105 1.22 7.63 18.91
C SER A 105 1.95 7.84 20.25
N LEU A 106 3.29 7.89 20.19
CA LEU A 106 4.21 8.24 21.28
C LEU A 106 4.69 9.69 21.11
#